data_AF-A0A7K6T1F1-F1
#
_entry.id   AF-A0A7K6T1F1-F1
#
_cell.length_a   1.000
_cell.length_b   1.000
_cell.length_c   1.000
_cell.angle_alpha   90.00
_cell.angle_beta   90.00
_cell.angle_gamma   90.00
#
_symmetry.space_group_name_H-M   'P 1'
#
loop_
_entity.id
_entity.type
_entity.pdbx_description
1 polymer ?
#
loop_
_entity_poly.entity_id
_entity_poly.type
_entity_poly.pdbx_seq_one_letter_code
_entity_poly.pdbx_strand_id
1 'polypeptide(L)'
;VALAVSSGFIFVAGYPRDPADQEYVLVNNKCQCVTVTSKFVPSKENPDEEILERNIRIVVPLKARENISDPMSPLRTTFVYRMTELCKKCDPVEVELDGQIYQAQQSDCNEPETCYTYDRDKCYTSTFPLLHHGETTNVQAVLTPASCY
;
A
#
# COMPACT_ATOMS: atom_id res chain seq x y z
N VAL A 1 -0.45 -26.04 70.17
CA VAL A 1 0.27 -25.05 69.33
C VAL A 1 0.43 -25.71 67.97
N ALA A 2 -0.46 -25.43 67.00
CA ALA A 2 -0.34 -24.39 65.95
C ALA A 2 0.67 -24.85 64.87
N LEU A 3 0.45 -24.86 63.55
CA LEU A 3 -0.44 -24.11 62.65
C LEU A 3 -0.73 -24.94 61.39
N ALA A 4 -1.97 -24.91 60.91
CA ALA A 4 -2.30 -25.27 59.53
C ALA A 4 -1.99 -24.07 58.64
N VAL A 5 -1.00 -24.17 57.76
CA VAL A 5 -0.68 -23.16 56.76
C VAL A 5 -1.40 -23.55 55.48
N SER A 6 -2.59 -22.99 55.24
CA SER A 6 -3.27 -23.10 53.96
C SER A 6 -2.66 -22.08 53.00
N SER A 7 -1.76 -22.54 52.13
CA SER A 7 -1.23 -21.75 51.02
C SER A 7 -2.31 -21.57 49.95
N GLY A 8 -3.05 -20.47 50.04
CA GLY A 8 -3.96 -20.03 48.97
C GLY A 8 -3.15 -19.48 47.79
N PHE A 9 -3.02 -20.25 46.72
CA PHE A 9 -2.53 -19.74 45.45
C PHE A 9 -3.67 -19.01 44.75
N ILE A 10 -3.60 -17.68 44.70
CA ILE A 10 -4.47 -16.86 43.86
C ILE A 10 -3.94 -17.01 42.42
N PHE A 11 -4.57 -17.88 41.64
CA PHE A 11 -4.38 -17.88 40.19
C PHE A 11 -5.12 -16.67 39.61
N VAL A 12 -4.39 -15.58 39.39
CA VAL A 12 -4.86 -14.52 38.49
C VAL A 12 -4.75 -15.11 37.08
N ALA A 13 -5.89 -15.54 36.53
CA ALA A 13 -5.98 -15.85 35.11
C ALA A 13 -5.75 -14.55 34.33
N GLY A 14 -4.52 -14.32 33.88
CA GLY A 14 -4.26 -13.35 32.83
C GLY A 14 -4.99 -13.83 31.59
N TYR A 15 -6.05 -13.13 31.20
CA TYR A 15 -6.70 -13.35 29.92
C TYR A 15 -5.62 -13.27 28.82
N PRO A 16 -5.51 -14.24 27.92
CA PRO A 16 -4.65 -14.09 26.75
C PRO A 16 -5.11 -12.83 26.02
N ARG A 17 -4.20 -11.85 25.89
CA ARG A 17 -4.46 -10.64 25.13
C ARG A 17 -4.63 -11.09 23.68
N ASP A 18 -5.86 -11.06 23.19
CA ASP A 18 -6.18 -11.37 21.80
C ASP A 18 -5.25 -10.59 20.85
N PRO A 19 -4.92 -11.13 19.67
CA PRO A 19 -4.15 -10.42 18.63
C PRO A 19 -4.84 -9.15 18.08
N ALA A 20 -5.96 -8.72 18.68
CA ALA A 20 -6.76 -7.54 18.34
C ALA A 20 -5.98 -6.22 18.33
N ASP A 21 -4.76 -6.18 18.88
CA ASP A 21 -3.90 -5.00 18.83
C ASP A 21 -3.09 -4.83 17.53
N GLN A 22 -3.11 -5.79 16.59
CA GLN A 22 -2.38 -5.70 15.32
C GLN A 22 -3.09 -4.77 14.31
N GLU A 23 -2.36 -3.75 13.84
CA GLU A 23 -2.76 -2.91 12.72
C GLU A 23 -2.48 -3.63 11.39
N TYR A 24 -3.51 -3.77 10.55
CA TYR A 24 -3.41 -4.45 9.26
C TYR A 24 -3.26 -3.44 8.13
N VAL A 25 -2.31 -3.66 7.22
CA VAL A 25 -2.19 -2.88 5.99
C VAL A 25 -3.13 -3.46 4.94
N LEU A 26 -4.18 -2.71 4.59
CA LEU A 26 -5.15 -3.11 3.57
C LEU A 26 -4.70 -2.72 2.17
N VAL A 27 -4.10 -1.52 2.04
CA VAL A 27 -3.63 -0.98 0.77
C VAL A 27 -2.27 -0.33 0.98
N ASN A 28 -1.33 -0.63 0.09
CA ASN A 28 -0.06 0.07 -0.02
C ASN A 28 0.20 0.39 -1.51
N ASN A 29 -0.44 1.44 -2.01
CA ASN A 29 -0.34 1.84 -3.40
C ASN A 29 0.86 2.79 -3.57
N LYS A 30 1.91 2.30 -4.24
CA LYS A 30 3.13 3.07 -4.54
C LYS A 30 2.95 4.07 -5.69
N CYS A 31 2.00 3.84 -6.60
CA CYS A 31 1.72 4.65 -7.79
C CYS A 31 1.09 6.01 -7.42
N GLN A 32 0.14 6.00 -6.49
CA GLN A 32 -0.57 7.17 -5.96
C GLN A 32 -0.08 7.57 -4.54
N CYS A 33 0.88 6.85 -3.97
CA CYS A 33 1.43 7.06 -2.63
C CYS A 33 0.35 7.12 -1.53
N VAL A 34 -0.51 6.09 -1.50
CA VAL A 34 -1.58 5.94 -0.52
C VAL A 34 -1.38 4.69 0.32
N THR A 35 -1.45 4.84 1.63
CA THR A 35 -1.46 3.73 2.58
C THR A 35 -2.77 3.71 3.34
N VAL A 36 -3.44 2.57 3.36
CA VAL A 36 -4.66 2.36 4.13
C VAL A 36 -4.43 1.23 5.12
N THR A 37 -4.64 1.52 6.39
CA THR A 37 -4.56 0.53 7.46
C THR A 37 -5.89 0.40 8.18
N SER A 38 -6.08 -0.72 8.87
CA SER A 38 -7.26 -0.96 9.69
C SER A 38 -6.90 -1.64 11.00
N LYS A 39 -7.60 -1.27 12.06
CA LYS A 39 -7.46 -1.85 13.40
C LYS A 39 -8.83 -1.91 14.08
N PHE A 40 -9.11 -3.00 14.79
CA PHE A 40 -10.24 -3.05 15.72
C PHE A 40 -9.80 -2.49 17.07
N VAL A 41 -10.58 -1.56 17.61
CA VAL A 41 -10.31 -0.89 18.88
C VAL A 41 -11.55 -1.05 19.76
N PRO A 42 -11.43 -1.48 21.03
CA PRO A 42 -12.57 -1.60 21.92
C PRO A 42 -13.22 -0.23 22.13
N SER A 43 -14.55 -0.20 22.10
CA SER A 43 -15.32 1.02 22.34
C SER A 43 -15.09 1.51 23.77
N LYS A 44 -14.98 2.84 23.94
CA LYS A 44 -14.77 3.44 25.27
C LYS A 44 -16.09 3.51 26.05
N GLU A 45 -17.20 3.52 25.32
CA GLU A 45 -18.55 3.70 25.84
C GLU A 45 -19.22 2.36 26.16
N ASN A 46 -18.98 1.33 25.34
CA ASN A 46 -19.56 0.00 25.52
C ASN A 46 -18.46 -1.09 25.44
N PRO A 47 -18.14 -1.80 26.54
CA PRO A 47 -17.11 -2.84 26.52
C PRO A 47 -17.46 -4.07 25.67
N ASP A 48 -18.73 -4.24 25.29
CA ASP A 48 -19.18 -5.36 24.44
C ASP A 48 -19.09 -5.03 22.93
N GLU A 49 -18.64 -3.83 22.56
CA GLU A 49 -18.53 -3.38 21.18
C GLU A 49 -17.09 -3.09 20.75
N GLU A 50 -16.77 -3.43 19.50
CA GLU A 50 -15.50 -3.09 18.84
C GLU A 50 -15.73 -2.10 17.70
N ILE A 51 -14.84 -1.11 17.61
CA ILE A 51 -14.84 -0.08 16.56
C ILE A 51 -13.79 -0.45 15.53
N LEU A 52 -14.19 -0.55 14.26
CA LEU A 52 -13.25 -0.70 13.15
C LEU A 52 -12.70 0.68 12.75
N GLU A 53 -11.49 0.99 13.18
CA GLU A 53 -10.75 2.15 12.72
C GLU A 53 -10.11 1.87 11.36
N ARG A 54 -10.22 2.82 10.43
CA ARG A 54 -9.52 2.81 9.14
C ARG A 54 -8.74 4.09 8.98
N ASN A 55 -7.41 3.98 8.93
CA ASN A 55 -6.53 5.13 8.75
C ASN A 55 -6.10 5.20 7.28
N ILE A 56 -6.27 6.38 6.67
CA ILE A 56 -5.89 6.65 5.28
C ILE A 56 -4.82 7.72 5.28
N ARG A 57 -3.63 7.37 4.79
CA ARG A 57 -2.50 8.28 4.62
C ARG A 57 -2.25 8.51 3.14
N ILE A 58 -2.28 9.77 2.72
CA ILE A 58 -2.04 10.20 1.34
C ILE A 58 -0.85 11.17 1.33
N VAL A 59 0.13 10.95 0.45
CA VAL A 59 1.24 11.88 0.23
C VAL A 59 1.07 12.55 -1.12
N VAL A 60 0.81 13.87 -1.12
CA VAL A 60 0.57 14.63 -2.35
C VAL A 60 1.88 15.21 -2.90
N PRO A 61 2.32 14.82 -4.11
CA PRO A 61 3.55 15.33 -4.70
C PRO A 61 3.32 16.66 -5.42
N LEU A 62 3.65 17.76 -4.74
CA LEU A 62 3.39 19.13 -5.23
C LEU A 62 4.14 19.53 -6.52
N LYS A 63 5.15 18.74 -6.93
CA LYS A 63 5.96 18.98 -8.13
C LYS A 63 5.83 17.85 -9.16
N ALA A 64 4.88 16.94 -8.98
CA ALA A 64 4.64 15.88 -9.95
C ALA A 64 4.05 16.45 -11.25
N ARG A 65 4.39 15.80 -12.35
CA ARG A 65 3.83 16.08 -13.67
C ARG A 65 2.54 15.27 -13.89
N GLU A 66 1.71 15.70 -14.84
CA GLU A 66 0.51 14.94 -15.22
C GLU A 66 0.88 13.56 -15.79
N ASN A 67 1.89 13.52 -16.66
CA ASN A 67 2.52 12.29 -17.11
C ASN A 67 3.93 12.22 -16.52
N ILE A 68 4.13 11.39 -15.50
CA ILE A 68 5.42 11.28 -14.81
C ILE A 68 6.55 10.78 -15.72
N SER A 69 6.24 10.10 -16.82
CA SER A 69 7.24 9.65 -17.79
C SER A 69 7.62 10.74 -18.81
N ASP A 70 6.80 11.78 -18.93
CA ASP A 70 7.04 12.92 -19.81
C ASP A 70 7.43 14.17 -19.00
N PRO A 71 8.72 14.55 -19.01
CA PRO A 71 9.20 15.71 -18.26
C PRO A 71 8.64 17.05 -18.78
N MET A 72 8.10 17.07 -20.00
CA MET A 72 7.50 18.26 -20.62
C MET A 72 6.03 18.45 -20.27
N SER A 73 5.37 17.41 -19.72
CA SER A 73 3.97 17.52 -19.32
C SER A 73 3.79 18.57 -18.20
N PRO A 74 2.61 19.21 -18.10
CA PRO A 74 2.39 20.25 -17.11
C PRO A 74 2.41 19.67 -15.69
N LEU A 75 2.53 20.57 -14.69
CA LEU A 75 2.42 20.17 -13.29
C LEU A 75 0.99 19.74 -12.98
N ARG A 76 0.83 18.62 -12.28
CA ARG A 76 -0.48 18.15 -11.82
C ARG A 76 -0.97 19.01 -10.67
N THR A 77 -2.18 19.52 -10.78
CA THR A 77 -2.87 20.31 -9.74
C THR A 77 -4.06 19.59 -9.11
N THR A 78 -4.62 18.59 -9.80
CA THR A 78 -5.76 17.80 -9.32
C THR A 78 -5.34 16.36 -9.06
N PHE A 79 -5.67 15.86 -7.87
CA PHE A 79 -5.39 14.49 -7.45
C PHE A 79 -6.69 13.83 -7.03
N VAL A 80 -7.09 12.78 -7.73
CA VAL A 80 -8.33 12.04 -7.47
C VAL A 80 -7.97 10.65 -6.96
N TYR A 81 -8.47 10.30 -5.79
CA TYR A 81 -8.25 8.99 -5.16
C TYR A 81 -9.59 8.28 -5.04
N ARG A 82 -9.72 7.13 -5.67
CA ARG A 82 -10.93 6.30 -5.60
C ARG A 82 -10.62 5.04 -4.83
N MET A 83 -11.30 4.81 -3.71
CA MET A 83 -11.09 3.62 -2.89
C MET A 83 -11.34 2.32 -3.66
N THR A 84 -12.27 2.33 -4.61
CA THR A 84 -12.54 1.19 -5.49
C THR A 84 -11.36 0.82 -6.37
N GLU A 85 -10.54 1.81 -6.77
CA GLU A 85 -9.34 1.61 -7.58
C GLU A 85 -8.16 1.20 -6.70
N LEU A 86 -7.98 1.91 -5.57
CA LEU A 86 -6.90 1.66 -4.62
C LEU A 86 -6.94 0.25 -4.00
N CYS A 87 -8.14 -0.31 -3.80
CA CYS A 87 -8.33 -1.64 -3.22
C CYS A 87 -8.35 -2.78 -4.26
N LYS A 88 -8.15 -2.51 -5.55
CA LYS A 88 -8.08 -3.57 -6.57
C LYS A 88 -6.89 -4.49 -6.29
N LYS A 89 -7.09 -5.80 -6.49
CA LYS A 89 -6.07 -6.84 -6.33
C LYS A 89 -5.85 -7.53 -7.66
N CYS A 90 -4.86 -7.04 -8.38
CA CYS A 90 -4.55 -7.48 -9.73
C CYS A 90 -3.61 -8.68 -9.79
N ASP A 91 -2.98 -9.01 -8.67
CA ASP A 91 -2.12 -10.19 -8.59
C ASP A 91 -2.99 -11.46 -8.61
N PRO A 92 -2.71 -12.41 -9.52
CA PRO A 92 -3.44 -13.67 -9.56
C PRO A 92 -3.15 -14.46 -8.27
N VAL A 93 -4.17 -15.17 -7.80
CA VAL A 93 -4.08 -15.99 -6.58
C VAL A 93 -4.37 -17.44 -6.93
N GLU A 94 -3.65 -18.33 -6.26
CA GLU A 94 -3.89 -19.77 -6.35
C GLU A 94 -5.05 -20.17 -5.45
N VAL A 95 -6.01 -20.88 -6.02
CA VAL A 95 -7.17 -21.42 -5.32
C VAL A 95 -7.24 -22.92 -5.57
N GLU A 96 -7.26 -23.70 -4.50
CA GLU A 96 -7.44 -25.14 -4.57
C GLU A 96 -8.94 -25.48 -4.59
N LEU A 97 -9.38 -26.17 -5.64
CA LEU A 97 -10.74 -26.72 -5.76
C LEU A 97 -10.64 -28.19 -6.16
N ASP A 98 -11.28 -29.07 -5.40
CA ASP A 98 -11.30 -30.52 -5.64
C ASP A 98 -9.90 -31.16 -5.83
N GLY A 99 -8.90 -30.67 -5.08
CA GLY A 99 -7.52 -31.15 -5.13
C GLY A 99 -6.71 -30.69 -6.35
N GLN A 100 -7.24 -29.73 -7.13
CA GLN A 100 -6.54 -29.08 -8.24
C GLN A 100 -6.32 -27.60 -7.95
N ILE A 101 -5.15 -27.08 -8.30
CA ILE A 101 -4.78 -25.67 -8.11
C ILE A 101 -5.15 -24.89 -9.38
N TYR A 102 -5.97 -23.86 -9.22
CA TYR A 102 -6.36 -22.92 -10.26
C TYR A 102 -5.79 -21.53 -9.99
N GLN A 103 -5.43 -20.81 -11.06
CA GLN A 103 -5.08 -19.40 -10.99
C GLN A 103 -6.34 -18.57 -11.19
N ALA A 104 -6.73 -17.81 -10.17
CA ALA A 104 -7.90 -16.95 -10.20
C ALA A 104 -7.48 -15.48 -10.09
N GLN A 105 -8.19 -14.62 -10.83
CA GLN A 105 -8.03 -13.17 -10.72
C GLN A 105 -9.15 -12.61 -9.86
N GLN A 106 -8.81 -11.81 -8.84
CA GLN A 106 -9.79 -11.28 -7.88
C GLN A 106 -10.49 -9.99 -8.33
N SER A 107 -9.91 -9.27 -9.30
CA SER A 107 -10.50 -8.04 -9.84
C SER A 107 -10.17 -7.80 -11.30
N ASP A 108 -11.04 -7.05 -11.99
CA ASP A 108 -10.79 -6.57 -13.34
C ASP A 108 -9.72 -5.46 -13.33
N CYS A 109 -8.58 -5.72 -13.98
CA CYS A 109 -7.38 -4.88 -13.97
C CYS A 109 -6.92 -4.48 -15.38
N ASN A 110 -7.85 -4.46 -16.34
CA ASN A 110 -7.52 -4.12 -17.72
C ASN A 110 -7.28 -2.62 -17.97
N GLU A 111 -7.62 -1.76 -17.02
CA GLU A 111 -7.49 -0.31 -17.16
C GLU A 111 -6.12 0.22 -16.68
N PRO A 112 -5.46 1.10 -17.45
CA PRO A 112 -4.20 1.69 -17.03
C PRO A 112 -4.39 2.66 -15.86
N GLU A 113 -3.69 2.42 -14.75
CA GLU A 113 -3.65 3.35 -13.62
C GLU A 113 -2.75 4.55 -13.91
N THR A 114 -3.21 5.75 -13.55
CA THR A 114 -2.39 6.96 -13.63
C THR A 114 -1.60 7.15 -12.33
N CYS A 115 -0.26 7.13 -12.44
CA CYS A 115 0.62 7.35 -11.29
C CYS A 115 0.88 8.83 -10.99
N TYR A 116 0.99 9.12 -9.70
CA TYR A 116 1.26 10.44 -9.13
C TYR A 116 2.71 10.54 -8.66
N THR A 117 3.29 9.43 -8.24
CA THR A 117 4.66 9.31 -7.74
C THR A 117 5.46 8.28 -8.51
N TYR A 118 6.78 8.45 -8.52
CA TYR A 118 7.69 7.41 -8.98
C TYR A 118 7.80 6.30 -7.93
N ASP A 119 7.84 5.05 -8.37
CA ASP A 119 8.20 3.92 -7.52
C ASP A 119 9.73 3.88 -7.36
N ARG A 120 10.20 3.86 -6.11
CA ARG A 120 11.62 3.84 -5.79
C ARG A 120 12.31 2.59 -6.33
N ASP A 121 11.56 1.50 -6.50
CA ASP A 121 12.11 0.21 -6.94
C ASP A 121 12.03 0.04 -8.48
N LYS A 122 11.50 1.04 -9.20
CA LYS A 122 11.37 1.00 -10.67
C LYS A 122 12.26 2.06 -11.32
N CYS A 123 12.83 1.69 -12.47
CA CYS A 123 13.58 2.61 -13.31
C CYS A 123 12.66 3.36 -14.28
N TYR A 124 12.70 4.68 -14.25
CA TYR A 124 11.97 5.54 -15.18
C TYR A 124 12.96 6.26 -16.10
N THR A 125 12.68 6.21 -17.40
CA THR A 125 13.52 6.83 -18.44
C THR A 125 12.66 7.61 -19.42
N SER A 126 13.27 8.56 -20.11
CA SER A 126 12.63 9.33 -21.17
C SER A 126 13.62 9.55 -22.31
N THR A 127 13.14 9.56 -23.54
CA THR A 127 13.96 9.80 -24.72
C THR A 127 13.81 11.23 -25.20
N PHE A 128 14.92 11.90 -25.48
CA PHE A 128 14.91 13.25 -26.02
C PHE A 128 15.88 13.38 -27.20
N PRO A 129 15.53 14.21 -28.19
CA PRO A 129 16.40 14.45 -29.34
C PRO A 129 17.59 15.33 -28.93
N LEU A 130 18.81 14.87 -29.22
CA LEU A 130 20.05 15.61 -29.04
C LEU A 130 20.69 15.87 -30.41
N LEU A 131 20.99 17.13 -30.69
CA LEU A 131 21.72 17.52 -31.90
C LEU A 131 23.22 17.44 -31.65
N HIS A 132 23.92 16.61 -32.40
CA HIS A 132 25.37 16.41 -32.29
C HIS A 132 25.98 16.29 -33.69
N HIS A 133 26.96 17.15 -34.02
CA HIS A 133 27.60 17.20 -35.35
C HIS A 133 26.64 17.31 -36.55
N GLY A 134 25.48 17.95 -36.36
CA GLY A 134 24.48 18.12 -37.41
C GLY A 134 23.52 16.94 -37.59
N GLU A 135 23.68 15.88 -36.80
CA GLU A 135 22.76 14.74 -36.74
C GLU A 135 21.93 14.80 -35.45
N THR A 136 20.62 14.57 -35.56
CA THR A 136 19.72 14.45 -34.40
C THR A 136 19.65 13.00 -33.98
N THR A 137 20.15 12.69 -32.79
CA THR A 137 20.09 11.34 -32.21
C THR A 137 19.14 11.33 -31.03
N ASN A 138 18.31 10.29 -30.89
CA ASN A 138 17.46 10.13 -29.71
C ASN A 138 18.28 9.50 -28.60
N VAL A 139 18.50 10.26 -27.53
CA VAL A 139 19.27 9.82 -26.37
C VAL A 139 18.31 9.53 -25.22
N GLN A 140 18.58 8.45 -24.48
CA GLN A 140 17.80 8.08 -23.30
C GLN A 140 18.38 8.79 -22.07
N ALA A 141 17.53 9.55 -21.37
CA ALA A 141 17.81 10.09 -20.04
C ALA A 141 17.10 9.25 -18.97
N VAL A 142 17.76 9.15 -17.82
CA VAL A 142 17.20 8.53 -16.63
C VAL A 142 16.51 9.60 -15.77
N LEU A 143 15.25 9.36 -15.43
CA LEU A 143 14.46 10.23 -14.53
C LEU A 143 14.70 9.87 -13.05
N THR A 144 14.96 8.60 -12.75
CA THR A 144 15.19 8.08 -11.39
C THR A 144 16.55 7.38 -11.28
N PRO A 145 17.67 8.12 -11.17
CA PRO A 145 19.01 7.55 -11.28
C PRO A 145 19.33 6.48 -10.23
N ALA A 146 18.79 6.60 -9.02
CA ALA A 146 19.04 5.65 -7.94
C ALA A 146 18.51 4.23 -8.20
N SER A 147 17.55 4.06 -9.12
CA SER A 147 16.89 2.78 -9.43
C SER A 147 17.25 2.20 -10.79
N CYS A 148 18.21 2.79 -11.50
CA CYS A 148 18.55 2.47 -12.90
C CYS A 148 20.03 2.04 -13.09
N TYR A 149 20.62 1.39 -12.08
CA TYR A 149 21.96 0.80 -12.14
C TYR A 149 21.90 -0.70 -12.43
#